data_AF-A0A1A6HZ48-F1
#
_entry.id   AF-A0A1A6HZ48-F1
#
_cell.length_a   1.000
_cell.length_b   1.000
_cell.length_c   1.000
_cell.angle_alpha   90.00
_cell.angle_beta   90.00
_cell.angle_gamma   90.00
#
_symmetry.space_group_name_H-M   'P 1'
#
loop_
_entity.id
_entity.type
_entity.pdbx_description
1 polymer ?
#
loop_
_entity_poly.entity_id
_entity_poly.type
_entity_poly.pdbx_seq_one_letter_code
_entity_poly.pdbx_strand_id
1 'polypeptide(L)'
;MLWAGQGKGVLGGWRIICLVVSLLLQHPGVNSKCYFQAQAPCHYDGKYFTLGESWLREDCFHCTCLHPVGVGCCDTSQHPIDFPAECEVRQEAGTCQFSLVQKSDPRLPCKGGGPDLEWGSANTPVPGAPAPHSN
;
A
#
# COMPACT_ATOMS: atom_id res chain seq x y z
N MET A 1 0.49 -57.42 24.96
CA MET A 1 0.22 -56.70 23.70
C MET A 1 -0.20 -55.27 24.06
N LEU A 2 0.74 -54.32 24.11
CA LEU A 2 0.43 -52.90 24.30
C LEU A 2 0.01 -52.32 22.94
N TRP A 3 -1.23 -51.85 22.82
CA TRP A 3 -1.61 -50.96 21.72
C TRP A 3 -1.31 -49.53 22.15
N ALA A 4 -0.21 -48.98 21.65
CA ALA A 4 0.04 -47.54 21.65
C ALA A 4 -0.62 -46.96 20.40
N GLY A 5 -1.83 -46.41 20.55
CA GLY A 5 -2.53 -45.64 19.52
C GLY A 5 -2.22 -44.16 19.70
N GLN A 6 -1.35 -43.66 18.84
CA GLN A 6 -0.64 -42.39 18.93
C GLN A 6 -1.56 -41.18 18.69
N GLY A 7 -1.92 -40.45 19.75
CA GLY A 7 -2.51 -39.11 19.66
C GLY A 7 -1.44 -38.08 19.29
N LYS A 8 -1.24 -37.83 17.99
CA LYS A 8 -0.31 -36.79 17.50
C LYS A 8 -0.78 -36.31 16.13
N GLY A 9 -1.53 -35.22 16.09
CA GLY A 9 -1.93 -34.58 14.83
C GLY A 9 -2.63 -33.23 14.96
N VAL A 10 -3.29 -32.95 16.09
CA VAL A 10 -4.08 -31.72 16.25
C VAL A 10 -3.23 -30.52 16.70
N LEU A 11 -2.14 -30.75 17.45
CA LEU A 11 -1.34 -29.68 18.07
C LEU A 11 -0.44 -28.93 17.07
N GLY A 12 0.02 -29.59 16.00
CA GLY A 12 0.90 -29.01 14.99
C GLY A 12 0.18 -28.08 14.01
N GLY A 13 -1.05 -28.44 13.62
CA GLY A 13 -1.87 -27.63 12.72
C GLY A 13 -2.21 -26.27 13.32
N TRP A 14 -2.60 -26.24 14.60
CA TRP A 14 -2.91 -24.98 15.29
C TRP A 14 -1.69 -24.07 15.41
N ARG A 15 -0.50 -24.64 15.67
CA ARG A 15 0.75 -23.87 15.71
C ARG A 15 1.10 -23.26 14.35
N ILE A 16 0.96 -24.02 13.27
CA ILE A 16 1.21 -23.52 11.91
C ILE A 16 0.19 -22.44 11.54
N ILE A 17 -1.10 -22.65 11.84
CA ILE A 17 -2.15 -21.65 11.60
C ILE A 17 -1.86 -20.37 12.38
N CYS A 18 -1.50 -20.45 13.66
CA CYS A 18 -1.13 -19.28 14.45
C CYS A 18 0.11 -18.57 13.89
N LEU A 19 1.12 -19.30 13.41
CA LEU A 19 2.31 -18.70 12.80
C LEU A 19 1.97 -17.97 11.49
N VAL A 20 1.12 -18.56 10.63
CA VAL A 20 0.69 -17.94 9.38
C VAL A 20 -0.17 -16.69 9.64
N VAL A 21 -1.11 -16.75 10.59
CA VAL A 21 -1.94 -15.61 10.96
C VAL A 21 -1.09 -14.48 11.53
N SER A 22 -0.13 -14.78 12.41
CA SER A 22 0.82 -13.78 12.93
C SER A 22 1.66 -13.14 11.83
N LEU A 23 2.10 -13.91 10.82
CA LEU A 23 2.85 -13.40 9.67
C LEU A 23 1.98 -12.48 8.78
N LEU A 24 0.71 -12.83 8.58
CA LEU A 24 -0.22 -12.01 7.81
C LEU A 24 -0.55 -10.67 8.50
N LEU A 25 -0.57 -10.65 9.84
CA LEU A 25 -0.77 -9.43 10.63
C LEU A 25 0.43 -8.46 10.61
N GLN A 26 1.59 -8.87 10.09
CA GLN A 26 2.79 -8.04 10.02
C GLN A 26 2.88 -7.19 8.74
N HIS A 27 1.94 -7.30 7.80
CA HIS A 27 1.94 -6.44 6.61
C HIS A 27 1.57 -5.01 7.03
N PRO A 28 2.43 -4.01 6.76
CA PRO A 28 2.13 -2.62 7.06
C PRO A 28 0.83 -2.23 6.34
N GLY A 29 -0.14 -1.74 7.09
CA GLY A 29 -1.41 -1.27 6.53
C GLY A 29 -1.16 -0.09 5.61
N VAL A 30 -1.66 -0.17 4.37
CA VAL A 30 -1.76 0.99 3.49
C VAL A 30 -2.71 1.99 4.15
N ASN A 31 -2.21 3.18 4.48
CA ASN A 31 -3.03 4.27 5.00
C ASN A 31 -3.88 4.83 3.86
N SER A 32 -5.01 4.20 3.55
CA SER A 32 -6.02 4.77 2.66
C SER A 32 -6.97 5.64 3.47
N LYS A 33 -7.13 6.90 3.07
CA LYS A 33 -8.13 7.80 3.65
C LYS A 33 -9.41 7.68 2.85
N CYS A 34 -10.46 7.15 3.46
CA CYS A 34 -11.78 7.09 2.84
C CYS A 34 -12.75 8.01 3.55
N TYR A 35 -13.66 8.61 2.79
CA TYR A 35 -14.80 9.36 3.34
C TYR A 35 -16.08 9.06 2.56
N PHE A 36 -17.19 9.29 3.23
CA PHE A 36 -18.52 9.22 2.63
C PHE A 36 -19.23 10.55 2.83
N GLN A 37 -19.76 11.10 1.74
CA GLN A 37 -20.53 12.32 1.76
C GLN A 37 -21.99 12.01 1.42
N ALA A 38 -22.84 12.03 2.45
CA ALA A 38 -24.27 11.90 2.28
C ALA A 38 -24.82 13.06 1.44
N GLN A 39 -25.77 12.77 0.54
CA GLN A 39 -26.44 13.76 -0.31
C GLN A 39 -25.54 14.52 -1.31
N ALA A 40 -24.27 14.12 -1.48
CA ALA A 40 -23.45 14.63 -2.57
C ALA A 40 -24.02 14.18 -3.93
N PRO A 41 -24.09 15.06 -4.94
CA PRO A 41 -24.50 14.66 -6.28
C PRO A 41 -23.42 13.78 -6.92
N CYS A 42 -23.85 12.77 -7.67
CA CYS A 42 -22.94 11.97 -8.51
C CYS A 42 -22.60 12.74 -9.79
N HIS A 43 -21.89 13.85 -9.63
CA HIS A 43 -21.51 14.73 -10.71
C HIS A 43 -20.07 15.20 -10.50
N TYR A 44 -19.23 15.00 -11.51
CA TYR A 44 -17.83 15.38 -11.48
C TYR A 44 -17.37 15.75 -12.89
N ASP A 45 -16.64 16.87 -13.02
CA ASP A 45 -16.10 17.37 -14.29
C ASP A 45 -17.14 17.44 -15.43
N GLY A 46 -18.35 17.94 -15.13
CA GLY A 46 -19.43 18.09 -16.09
C GLY A 46 -20.15 16.78 -16.48
N LYS A 47 -19.76 15.64 -15.89
CA LYS A 47 -20.35 14.33 -16.16
C LYS A 47 -21.17 13.84 -14.97
N TYR A 48 -22.34 13.26 -15.27
CA TYR A 48 -23.18 12.59 -14.28
C TYR A 48 -22.86 11.11 -14.25
N PHE A 49 -22.80 10.56 -13.04
CA PHE A 49 -22.57 9.16 -12.76
C PHE A 49 -23.83 8.55 -12.14
N THR A 50 -24.15 7.34 -12.56
CA THR A 50 -25.26 6.52 -12.07
C THR A 50 -24.80 5.64 -10.90
N LEU A 51 -25.77 5.07 -10.17
CA LEU A 51 -25.48 4.21 -9.02
C LEU A 51 -24.50 3.08 -9.39
N GLY A 52 -23.42 2.97 -8.64
CA GLY A 52 -22.37 1.96 -8.81
C GLY A 52 -21.24 2.38 -9.75
N GLU A 53 -21.41 3.44 -10.55
CA GLU A 53 -20.31 3.95 -11.37
C GLU A 53 -19.25 4.64 -10.50
N SER A 54 -18.00 4.51 -10.93
CA SER A 54 -16.86 5.10 -10.26
C SER A 54 -16.03 5.98 -11.18
N TRP A 55 -15.30 6.92 -10.58
CA TRP A 55 -14.39 7.82 -11.27
C TRP A 55 -13.17 8.14 -10.41
N LEU A 56 -12.06 8.44 -11.08
CA LEU A 56 -10.86 8.94 -10.45
C LEU A 56 -10.83 10.47 -10.53
N ARG A 57 -10.64 11.12 -9.40
CA ARG A 57 -10.47 12.58 -9.31
C ARG A 57 -9.00 12.98 -9.47
N GLU A 58 -8.76 14.26 -9.73
CA GLU A 58 -7.41 14.82 -9.88
C GLU A 58 -6.56 14.73 -8.61
N ASP A 59 -7.21 14.74 -7.44
CA ASP A 59 -6.58 14.55 -6.13
C ASP A 59 -6.39 13.07 -5.74
N CYS A 60 -6.50 12.16 -6.71
CA CYS A 60 -6.25 10.72 -6.56
C CYS A 60 -7.22 9.96 -5.67
N PHE A 61 -8.40 10.53 -5.47
CA PHE A 61 -9.51 9.80 -4.87
C PHE A 61 -10.30 9.04 -5.92
N HIS A 62 -10.43 7.74 -5.71
CA HIS A 62 -11.38 6.90 -6.44
C HIS A 62 -12.74 6.99 -5.74
N CYS A 63 -13.71 7.56 -6.44
CA CYS A 63 -15.06 7.80 -5.94
C CYS A 63 -16.05 6.87 -6.61
N THR A 64 -17.07 6.46 -5.86
CA THR A 64 -18.19 5.65 -6.36
C THR A 64 -19.50 6.33 -6.03
N CYS A 65 -20.38 6.43 -7.03
CA CYS A 65 -21.72 6.94 -6.86
C CYS A 65 -22.57 5.91 -6.11
N LEU A 66 -23.15 6.35 -4.99
CA LEU A 66 -24.04 5.55 -4.15
C LEU A 66 -25.43 6.22 -4.10
N HIS A 67 -25.86 6.88 -5.18
CA HIS A 67 -27.16 7.56 -5.26
C HIS A 67 -28.32 6.59 -4.95
N PRO A 68 -29.30 6.97 -4.12
CA PRO A 68 -29.57 8.30 -3.55
C PRO A 68 -28.86 8.60 -2.21
N VAL A 69 -28.01 7.70 -1.73
CA VAL A 69 -27.41 7.79 -0.38
C VAL A 69 -26.29 8.83 -0.34
N GLY A 70 -25.45 8.89 -1.39
CA GLY A 70 -24.36 9.87 -1.49
C GLY A 70 -23.22 9.42 -2.40
N VAL A 71 -22.00 9.89 -2.10
CA VAL A 71 -20.76 9.52 -2.81
C VAL A 71 -19.72 9.06 -1.79
N GLY A 72 -19.11 7.91 -2.04
CA GLY A 72 -17.98 7.41 -1.26
C GLY A 72 -16.68 7.60 -2.04
N CYS A 73 -15.63 8.10 -1.40
CA CYS A 73 -14.33 8.32 -2.04
C CYS A 73 -13.21 7.80 -1.16
N CYS A 74 -12.21 7.16 -1.78
CA CYS A 74 -11.00 6.69 -1.11
C CYS A 74 -9.77 7.20 -1.82
N ASP A 75 -8.79 7.65 -1.03
CA ASP A 75 -7.46 7.97 -1.50
C ASP A 75 -6.78 6.70 -2.00
N THR A 76 -6.38 6.71 -3.28
CA THR A 76 -5.66 5.61 -3.94
C THR A 76 -4.19 5.91 -4.17
N SER A 77 -3.73 7.08 -3.70
CA SER A 77 -2.32 7.45 -3.82
C SER A 77 -1.44 6.53 -2.97
N GLN A 78 -0.44 5.93 -3.61
CA GLN A 78 0.58 5.13 -2.94
C GLN A 78 1.85 5.97 -2.84
N HIS A 79 2.05 6.57 -1.67
CA HIS A 79 3.21 7.41 -1.41
C HIS A 79 4.36 6.56 -0.86
N PRO A 80 5.56 6.61 -1.45
CA PRO A 80 6.76 6.03 -0.84
C PRO A 80 6.99 6.64 0.55
N ILE A 81 7.10 5.80 1.57
CA ILE A 81 7.29 6.24 2.97
C ILE A 81 8.78 6.29 3.31
N ASP A 82 9.53 5.26 2.89
CA ASP A 82 10.94 5.08 3.22
C ASP A 82 11.81 5.20 1.97
N PHE A 83 12.47 6.34 1.79
CA PHE A 83 13.38 6.56 0.67
C PHE A 83 14.60 7.40 1.07
N PRO A 84 15.72 7.30 0.32
CA PRO A 84 16.96 8.01 0.64
C PRO A 84 16.78 9.55 0.66
N ALA A 85 17.57 10.24 1.48
CA ALA A 85 17.45 11.69 1.65
C ALA A 85 17.81 12.49 0.39
N GLU A 86 18.55 11.91 -0.54
CA GLU A 86 18.88 12.45 -1.86
C GLU A 86 17.74 12.36 -2.86
N CYS A 87 16.63 11.69 -2.51
CA CYS A 87 15.46 11.50 -3.35
C CYS A 87 14.29 12.36 -2.90
N GLU A 88 13.42 12.70 -3.85
CA GLU A 88 12.14 13.35 -3.62
C GLU A 88 11.03 12.63 -4.38
N VAL A 89 9.83 12.62 -3.79
CA VAL A 89 8.64 12.00 -4.37
C VAL A 89 8.03 12.95 -5.39
N ARG A 90 7.80 12.46 -6.61
CA ARG A 90 7.17 13.19 -7.69
C ARG A 90 5.98 12.43 -8.24
N GLN A 91 4.83 13.08 -8.24
CA GLN A 91 3.65 12.56 -8.95
C GLN A 91 3.88 12.60 -10.46
N GLU A 92 3.55 11.51 -11.13
CA GLU A 92 3.54 11.46 -12.58
C GLU A 92 2.34 12.24 -13.13
N ALA A 93 2.58 13.06 -14.16
CA ALA A 93 1.56 13.96 -14.68
C ALA A 93 0.38 13.18 -15.25
N GLY A 94 -0.83 13.54 -14.81
CA GLY A 94 -2.07 12.90 -15.26
C GLY A 94 -2.30 11.49 -14.70
N THR A 95 -1.49 11.05 -13.73
CA THR A 95 -1.67 9.77 -13.06
C THR A 95 -1.64 9.93 -11.54
N CYS A 96 -2.06 8.89 -10.82
CA CYS A 96 -1.96 8.79 -9.37
C CYS A 96 -0.77 7.95 -8.92
N GLN A 97 0.25 7.86 -9.77
CA GLN A 97 1.50 7.19 -9.49
C GLN A 97 2.53 8.18 -8.99
N PHE A 98 3.34 7.73 -8.04
CA PHE A 98 4.40 8.51 -7.43
C PHE A 98 5.73 7.82 -7.68
N SER A 99 6.69 8.56 -8.22
CA SER A 99 8.03 8.10 -8.53
C SER A 99 9.05 8.83 -7.67
N LEU A 100 10.21 8.22 -7.45
CA LEU A 100 11.32 8.85 -6.73
C LEU A 100 12.36 9.35 -7.73
N VAL A 101 12.59 10.65 -7.68
CA VAL A 101 13.57 11.36 -8.52
C VAL A 101 14.66 11.94 -7.65
N GLN A 102 15.83 12.20 -8.25
CA GLN A 102 16.94 12.79 -7.51
C GLN A 102 16.68 14.28 -7.23
N LYS A 103 16.97 14.73 -6.01
CA LYS A 103 16.89 16.16 -5.67
C LYS A 103 17.87 17.03 -6.47
N SER A 104 19.02 16.47 -6.85
CA SER A 104 20.04 17.15 -7.65
C SER A 104 19.63 17.32 -9.12
N ASP A 105 18.91 16.35 -9.67
CA ASP A 105 18.34 16.41 -11.02
C ASP A 105 17.00 15.64 -11.07
N PRO A 106 15.86 16.35 -10.99
CA PRO A 106 14.52 15.73 -11.00
C PRO A 106 14.16 15.02 -12.31
N ARG A 107 15.02 15.05 -13.34
CA ARG A 107 14.86 14.29 -14.58
C ARG A 107 15.43 12.87 -14.45
N LEU A 108 16.27 12.62 -13.44
CA LEU A 108 16.88 11.32 -13.23
C LEU A 108 16.11 10.53 -12.17
N PRO A 109 15.78 9.25 -12.45
CA PRO A 109 15.23 8.39 -11.42
C PRO A 109 16.28 8.20 -10.32
N CYS A 110 15.81 8.04 -9.08
CA CYS A 110 16.70 7.67 -8.00
C CYS A 110 17.29 6.28 -8.22
N LYS A 111 18.64 6.18 -8.20
CA LYS A 111 19.34 4.90 -8.31
C LYS A 111 19.16 4.13 -7.00
N GLY A 112 18.22 3.19 -7.04
CA GLY A 112 17.77 2.41 -5.89
C GLY A 112 16.50 1.60 -6.17
N GLY A 113 15.72 1.99 -7.18
CA GLY A 113 14.62 1.19 -7.72
C GLY A 113 15.03 0.54 -9.04
N GLY A 114 15.33 -0.76 -9.03
CA GLY A 114 15.15 -1.56 -10.23
C GLY A 114 13.65 -1.57 -10.62
N PRO A 115 13.30 -1.96 -11.86
CA PRO A 115 11.90 -2.03 -12.32
C PRO A 115 11.00 -2.94 -11.47
N ASP A 116 11.56 -3.67 -10.50
CA ASP A 116 10.86 -4.66 -9.66
C ASP A 116 10.92 -4.36 -8.15
N LEU A 117 11.48 -3.23 -7.70
CA LEU A 117 11.58 -2.93 -6.25
C LEU A 117 10.56 -1.87 -5.84
N GLU A 118 9.40 -2.40 -5.45
CA GLU A 118 8.38 -1.78 -4.63
C GLU A 118 9.03 -1.01 -3.47
N TRP A 119 8.92 0.33 -3.50
CA TRP A 119 9.42 1.19 -2.43
C TRP A 119 8.48 1.08 -1.21
N GLY A 120 8.68 -0.01 -0.48
CA GLY A 120 8.02 -0.37 0.78
C GLY A 120 8.82 -1.39 1.59
N SER A 121 9.98 -1.83 1.10
CA SER A 121 10.88 -2.75 1.80
C SER A 121 11.94 -2.00 2.59
N ALA A 122 11.54 -1.30 3.65
CA ALA A 122 12.46 -1.11 4.76
C ALA A 122 12.80 -2.52 5.32
N ASN A 123 14.10 -2.84 5.41
CA ASN A 123 14.71 -4.06 5.99
C ASN A 123 15.34 -5.08 5.02
N THR A 124 15.83 -4.71 3.84
CA THR A 124 16.89 -5.53 3.21
C THR A 124 18.25 -5.07 3.73
N PRO A 125 18.99 -5.87 4.53
CA PRO A 125 20.35 -5.53 4.90
C PRO A 125 21.18 -5.46 3.63
N VAL A 126 21.81 -4.31 3.36
CA VAL A 126 22.80 -4.18 2.29
C VAL A 126 23.94 -5.15 2.59
N PRO A 127 24.20 -6.17 1.75
CA PRO A 127 25.34 -7.05 1.96
C PRO A 127 26.63 -6.24 1.80
N GLY A 128 27.34 -6.02 2.91
CA GLY A 128 28.64 -5.35 2.92
C GLY A 128 28.71 -4.00 3.63
N ALA A 129 27.63 -3.51 4.25
CA ALA A 129 27.73 -2.33 5.13
C ALA A 129 28.42 -2.72 6.47
N PRO A 130 29.52 -2.05 6.87
CA PRO A 130 30.11 -2.26 8.19
C PRO A 130 29.10 -1.93 9.30
N ALA A 131 29.03 -2.77 10.33
CA ALA A 131 28.18 -2.55 11.48
C ALA A 131 28.52 -1.20 12.16
N PRO A 132 27.53 -0.37 12.53
CA PRO A 132 27.80 0.83 13.30
C PRO A 132 28.33 0.43 14.68
N HIS A 133 29.48 0.98 15.05
CA HIS A 133 30.05 0.83 16.38
C HIS A 133 29.14 1.53 17.40
N SER A 134 28.62 0.76 18.35
CA SER A 134 27.97 1.29 19.55
C SER A 134 29.03 1.96 20.43
N ASN A 135 28.79 3.20 20.83
CA ASN A 135 29.48 3.85 21.95
C ASN A 135 28.57 3.81 23.17
#